data_AF-A0A815T074-F1
#
_entry.id   AF-A0A815T074-F1
#
_cell.length_a   1.000
_cell.length_b   1.000
_cell.length_c   1.000
_cell.angle_alpha   90.00
_cell.angle_beta   90.00
_cell.angle_gamma   90.00
#
_symmetry.space_group_name_H-M   'P 1'
#
loop_
_entity.id
_entity.type
_entity.pdbx_description
1 polymer ?
#
loop_
_entity_poly.entity_id
_entity_poly.type
_entity_poly.pdbx_seq_one_letter_code
_entity_poly.pdbx_strand_id
1 'polypeptide(L)'
;MTRISAIGENTMESISITYGAPDETTPVVCRDGVTGGTQSGSAGCGSFTLGSDEKIIKVIGRYGTAVDALQFVTNKGRTIPDLKCGGTGGGDFIEKKDGYYLSYISGTTAERLYSIQFYWAPFPVNNNTLKDGDETDVDCGGSSGNKCAVGKTCKVNTDCDNVLCTSGVCQ
;
A
#
# COMPACT_ATOMS: atom_id res chain seq x y z
N MET A 1 -15.53 7.25 -18.52
CA MET A 1 -15.93 7.09 -17.12
C MET A 1 -14.69 6.81 -16.25
N THR A 2 -14.53 7.50 -15.11
CA THR A 2 -13.48 7.15 -14.13
C THR A 2 -13.90 5.92 -13.34
N ARG A 3 -13.07 4.87 -13.30
CA ARG A 3 -13.36 3.61 -12.63
C ARG A 3 -12.12 3.08 -11.91
N ILE A 4 -12.32 2.54 -10.72
CA ILE A 4 -11.33 1.74 -10.01
C ILE A 4 -11.90 0.34 -9.82
N SER A 5 -11.11 -0.68 -10.12
CA SER A 5 -11.47 -2.06 -9.89
C SER A 5 -10.33 -2.74 -9.16
N ALA A 6 -10.67 -3.44 -8.08
CA ALA A 6 -9.78 -4.30 -7.33
C ALA A 6 -10.33 -5.72 -7.40
N ILE A 7 -9.50 -6.69 -7.75
CA ILE A 7 -9.91 -8.10 -7.97
C ILE A 7 -9.05 -9.01 -7.10
N GLY A 8 -9.68 -10.05 -6.53
CA GLY A 8 -9.07 -11.16 -5.82
C GLY A 8 -10.10 -11.94 -5.01
N GLU A 9 -9.84 -13.22 -4.71
CA GLU A 9 -10.81 -14.09 -4.01
C GLU A 9 -10.81 -13.88 -2.50
N ASN A 10 -9.65 -13.59 -1.91
CA ASN A 10 -9.47 -13.40 -0.45
C ASN A 10 -8.60 -12.18 -0.08
N THR A 11 -7.75 -11.72 -1.00
CA THR A 11 -6.96 -10.49 -0.86
C THR A 11 -6.90 -9.80 -2.22
N MET A 12 -6.64 -8.49 -2.23
CA MET A 12 -6.43 -7.77 -3.48
C MET A 12 -5.20 -8.30 -4.23
N GLU A 13 -5.37 -8.69 -5.49
CA GLU A 13 -4.33 -9.26 -6.36
C GLU A 13 -4.04 -8.37 -7.57
N SER A 14 -5.05 -7.63 -8.03
CA SER A 14 -4.89 -6.64 -9.09
C SER A 14 -5.70 -5.39 -8.82
N ILE A 15 -5.21 -4.27 -9.32
CA ILE A 15 -5.89 -2.99 -9.28
C ILE A 15 -5.82 -2.33 -10.66
N SER A 16 -6.97 -1.91 -11.15
CA SER A 16 -7.10 -1.20 -12.43
C SER A 16 -7.67 0.18 -12.15
N ILE A 17 -7.00 1.22 -12.64
CA ILE A 17 -7.45 2.60 -12.47
C ILE A 17 -7.61 3.23 -13.85
N THR A 18 -8.83 3.63 -14.16
CA THR A 18 -9.14 4.37 -15.39
C THR A 18 -9.64 5.75 -15.00
N TYR A 19 -9.05 6.79 -15.57
CA TYR A 19 -9.52 8.18 -15.45
C TYR A 19 -10.10 8.66 -16.78
N GLY A 20 -11.13 9.51 -16.72
CA GLY A 20 -11.62 10.30 -17.86
C GLY A 20 -13.04 9.96 -18.34
N ALA A 21 -13.79 10.96 -18.82
CA ALA A 21 -14.94 10.85 -19.72
C ALA A 21 -14.46 11.03 -21.19
N PRO A 22 -15.19 10.55 -22.22
CA PRO A 22 -14.67 10.42 -23.58
C PRO A 22 -14.43 11.73 -24.37
N ASP A 23 -14.62 12.92 -23.79
CA ASP A 23 -14.64 14.18 -24.54
C ASP A 23 -13.72 15.32 -24.04
N GLU A 24 -12.95 15.15 -22.97
CA GLU A 24 -12.00 16.21 -22.57
C GLU A 24 -10.59 15.97 -23.10
N THR A 25 -10.14 16.94 -23.89
CA THR A 25 -8.77 17.21 -24.33
C THR A 25 -7.81 17.54 -23.17
N THR A 26 -8.15 17.18 -21.93
CA THR A 26 -7.32 17.37 -20.74
C THR A 26 -6.48 16.10 -20.51
N PRO A 27 -5.14 16.17 -20.66
CA PRO A 27 -4.29 14.99 -20.45
C PRO A 27 -4.38 14.53 -19.00
N VAL A 28 -4.42 13.21 -18.79
CA VAL A 28 -4.18 12.60 -17.47
C VAL A 28 -2.74 12.94 -17.11
N VAL A 29 -2.53 13.84 -16.15
CA VAL A 29 -1.19 14.31 -15.80
C VAL A 29 -0.61 13.36 -14.77
N CYS A 30 0.25 12.46 -15.23
CA CYS A 30 1.15 11.71 -14.37
C CYS A 30 2.24 12.66 -13.85
N ARG A 31 2.19 13.07 -12.58
CA ARG A 31 3.25 13.93 -11.98
C ARG A 31 4.19 13.13 -11.08
N ASP A 32 5.49 13.36 -11.26
CA ASP A 32 6.54 12.96 -10.33
C ASP A 32 6.53 13.96 -9.17
N GLY A 33 6.51 13.48 -7.93
CA GLY A 33 6.53 14.32 -6.74
C GLY A 33 7.78 15.19 -6.59
N VAL A 34 8.77 15.09 -7.50
CA VAL A 34 10.05 15.80 -7.41
C VAL A 34 10.26 16.83 -8.53
N THR A 35 9.57 16.73 -9.67
CA THR A 35 9.70 17.74 -10.75
C THR A 35 8.37 17.98 -11.44
N GLY A 36 7.98 19.25 -11.58
CA GLY A 36 6.76 19.70 -12.25
C GLY A 36 6.75 19.46 -13.77
N GLY A 37 7.13 18.26 -14.23
CA GLY A 37 7.07 17.85 -15.62
C GLY A 37 5.65 17.42 -16.00
N THR A 38 5.12 18.02 -17.06
CA THR A 38 3.87 17.61 -17.72
C THR A 38 4.21 16.48 -18.69
N GLN A 39 3.75 15.25 -18.44
CA GLN A 39 3.75 14.21 -19.48
C GLN A 39 2.37 14.15 -20.13
N SER A 40 2.35 14.32 -21.45
CA SER A 40 1.17 14.22 -22.31
C SER A 40 0.99 12.77 -22.77
N GLY A 41 -0.13 12.15 -22.41
CA GLY A 41 -0.53 10.85 -22.93
C GLY A 41 -2.01 10.56 -22.68
N SER A 42 -2.69 10.06 -23.70
CA SER A 42 -4.07 9.55 -23.62
C SER A 42 -4.03 8.06 -23.30
N ALA A 43 -4.00 7.68 -22.02
CA ALA A 43 -4.25 6.29 -21.61
C ALA A 43 -4.59 6.27 -20.12
N GLY A 44 -5.56 5.46 -19.72
CA GLY A 44 -5.83 5.19 -18.31
C GLY A 44 -4.55 4.80 -17.58
N CYS A 45 -4.58 4.95 -16.27
CA CYS A 45 -3.43 4.69 -15.40
C CYS A 45 -3.04 3.21 -15.30
N GLY A 46 -3.43 2.39 -16.26
CA GLY A 46 -3.06 0.98 -16.37
C GLY A 46 -3.79 0.08 -15.38
N SER A 47 -3.57 -1.21 -15.62
CA SER A 47 -3.86 -2.29 -14.68
C SER A 47 -2.54 -2.76 -14.10
N PHE A 48 -2.51 -3.00 -12.79
CA PHE A 48 -1.34 -3.45 -12.07
C PHE A 48 -1.65 -4.77 -11.37
N THR A 49 -0.71 -5.69 -11.47
CA THR A 49 -0.73 -6.95 -10.74
C THR A 49 0.22 -6.84 -9.56
N LEU A 50 -0.21 -7.35 -8.41
CA LEU A 50 0.59 -7.50 -7.22
C LEU A 50 1.26 -8.88 -7.23
N GLY A 51 2.49 -8.96 -6.76
CA GLY A 51 3.12 -10.24 -6.44
C GLY A 51 2.33 -11.00 -5.36
N SER A 52 2.58 -12.31 -5.22
CA SER A 52 1.84 -13.19 -4.30
C SER A 52 1.88 -12.74 -2.84
N ASP A 53 2.99 -12.15 -2.39
CA ASP A 53 3.20 -11.60 -1.05
C ASP A 53 3.27 -10.05 -1.04
N GLU A 54 2.95 -9.43 -2.17
CA GLU A 54 2.92 -7.99 -2.30
C GLU A 54 1.55 -7.46 -1.91
N LYS A 55 1.55 -6.47 -1.02
CA LYS A 55 0.35 -5.86 -0.46
C LYS A 55 0.49 -4.35 -0.47
N ILE A 56 -0.60 -3.66 -0.76
CA ILE A 56 -0.66 -2.19 -0.71
C ILE A 56 -0.72 -1.76 0.76
N ILE A 57 0.19 -0.91 1.20
CA ILE A 57 0.32 -0.47 2.60
C ILE A 57 0.04 1.02 2.79
N LYS A 58 -0.03 1.78 1.70
CA LYS A 58 -0.26 3.22 1.74
C LYS A 58 -0.91 3.68 0.44
N VAL A 59 -1.87 4.58 0.57
CA VAL A 59 -2.50 5.28 -0.53
C VAL A 59 -2.12 6.76 -0.45
N ILE A 60 -1.71 7.31 -1.57
CA ILE A 60 -1.46 8.73 -1.74
C ILE A 60 -2.44 9.21 -2.79
N GLY A 61 -3.13 10.31 -2.54
CA GLY A 61 -4.07 10.82 -3.51
C GLY A 61 -4.30 12.31 -3.41
N ARG A 62 -5.21 12.79 -4.25
CA ARG A 62 -5.75 14.14 -4.23
C ARG A 62 -7.25 14.12 -4.36
N TYR A 63 -7.91 14.99 -3.60
CA TYR A 63 -9.35 15.05 -3.53
C TYR A 63 -9.86 16.50 -3.48
N GLY A 64 -10.90 16.77 -4.25
CA GLY A 64 -11.64 18.03 -4.26
C GLY A 64 -13.14 17.76 -4.23
N THR A 65 -13.84 18.02 -5.33
CA THR A 65 -15.24 17.60 -5.51
C THR A 65 -15.37 16.14 -5.94
N ALA A 66 -14.27 15.53 -6.37
CA ALA A 66 -14.10 14.12 -6.70
C ALA A 66 -12.64 13.73 -6.42
N VAL A 67 -12.35 12.43 -6.47
CA VAL A 67 -10.96 11.93 -6.44
C VAL A 67 -10.26 12.37 -7.72
N ASP A 68 -9.26 13.23 -7.58
CA ASP A 68 -8.49 13.80 -8.68
C ASP A 68 -7.33 12.88 -9.07
N ALA A 69 -6.62 12.31 -8.10
CA ALA A 69 -5.49 11.42 -8.37
C ALA A 69 -5.31 10.35 -7.29
N LEU A 70 -4.76 9.19 -7.67
CA LEU A 70 -4.39 8.09 -6.77
C LEU A 70 -3.02 7.52 -7.15
N GLN A 71 -2.33 7.03 -6.13
CA GLN A 71 -1.09 6.28 -6.19
C GLN A 71 -1.03 5.37 -4.96
N PHE A 72 -0.51 4.16 -5.14
CA PHE A 72 -0.41 3.14 -4.11
C PHE A 72 1.06 2.82 -3.85
N VAL A 73 1.40 2.51 -2.61
CA VAL A 73 2.75 2.05 -2.23
C VAL A 73 2.62 0.68 -1.58
N THR A 74 3.47 -0.26 -1.98
CA THR A 74 3.43 -1.65 -1.54
C THR A 74 4.49 -1.95 -0.49
N ASN A 75 4.30 -3.04 0.26
CA ASN A 75 5.29 -3.58 1.21
C ASN A 75 6.61 -4.02 0.54
N LYS A 76 6.64 -4.12 -0.79
CA LYS A 76 7.87 -4.39 -1.57
C LYS A 76 8.58 -3.11 -2.03
N GLY A 77 8.11 -1.94 -1.61
CA GLY A 77 8.67 -0.65 -1.98
C GLY A 77 8.27 -0.16 -3.37
N ARG A 78 7.39 -0.89 -4.08
CA ARG A 78 6.84 -0.42 -5.36
C ARG A 78 5.85 0.70 -5.11
N THR A 79 5.86 1.67 -6.00
CA THR A 79 4.85 2.73 -6.05
C THR A 79 4.09 2.57 -7.36
N ILE A 80 2.78 2.34 -7.31
CA ILE A 80 1.96 2.01 -8.47
C ILE A 80 0.75 2.93 -8.60
N PRO A 81 0.52 3.54 -9.77
CA PRO A 81 1.53 3.79 -10.81
C PRO A 81 2.78 4.50 -10.27
N ASP A 82 3.92 4.35 -10.97
CA ASP A 82 5.19 5.00 -10.63
C ASP A 82 5.06 6.54 -10.49
N LEU A 83 4.04 7.12 -11.13
CA LEU A 83 3.67 8.54 -11.05
C LEU A 83 2.24 8.70 -10.55
N LYS A 84 1.94 9.76 -9.79
CA LYS A 84 0.57 10.06 -9.35
C LYS A 84 -0.31 10.27 -10.56
N CYS A 85 -1.39 9.51 -10.63
CA CYS A 85 -2.20 9.38 -11.82
C CYS A 85 -3.53 10.12 -11.65
N GLY A 86 -3.87 11.05 -12.56
CA GLY A 86 -5.15 11.77 -12.52
C GLY A 86 -5.08 13.26 -12.89
N GLY A 87 -6.10 14.04 -12.50
CA GLY A 87 -6.22 15.47 -12.76
C GLY A 87 -5.38 16.34 -11.83
N THR A 88 -5.19 17.63 -12.12
CA THR A 88 -4.35 18.54 -11.30
C THR A 88 -5.07 19.21 -10.12
N GLY A 89 -6.34 18.89 -9.88
CA GLY A 89 -7.14 19.46 -8.80
C GLY A 89 -6.94 18.81 -7.43
N GLY A 90 -7.69 19.32 -6.44
CA GLY A 90 -7.80 18.76 -5.11
C GLY A 90 -6.62 19.05 -4.17
N GLY A 91 -6.85 18.84 -2.87
CA GLY A 91 -5.81 18.81 -1.85
C GLY A 91 -5.21 17.41 -1.71
N ASP A 92 -3.93 17.33 -1.34
CA ASP A 92 -3.25 16.05 -1.09
C ASP A 92 -3.83 15.32 0.13
N PHE A 93 -3.89 14.00 0.06
CA PHE A 93 -4.12 13.12 1.20
C PHE A 93 -3.18 11.92 1.18
N ILE A 94 -2.89 11.40 2.37
CA ILE A 94 -2.17 10.15 2.58
C ILE A 94 -3.02 9.30 3.52
N GLU A 95 -3.38 8.11 3.08
CA GLU A 95 -4.08 7.12 3.91
C GLU A 95 -3.16 5.92 4.12
N LYS A 96 -2.93 5.57 5.38
CA LYS A 96 -2.19 4.36 5.77
C LYS A 96 -2.65 3.86 7.13
N LYS A 97 -2.42 2.58 7.40
CA LYS A 97 -2.63 1.99 8.71
C LYS A 97 -1.48 1.03 9.01
N ASP A 98 -0.63 1.39 9.97
CA ASP A 98 0.57 0.63 10.31
C ASP A 98 0.20 -0.77 10.84
N GLY A 99 0.89 -1.81 10.38
CA GLY A 99 0.55 -3.21 10.63
C GLY A 99 -0.61 -3.78 9.80
N TYR A 100 -1.15 -3.01 8.86
CA TYR A 100 -2.26 -3.42 7.99
C TYR A 100 -1.91 -3.23 6.52
N TYR A 101 -2.64 -3.93 5.66
CA TYR A 101 -2.66 -3.73 4.22
C TYR A 101 -4.06 -3.42 3.72
N LEU A 102 -4.13 -2.74 2.58
CA LEU A 102 -5.37 -2.45 1.89
C LEU A 102 -5.93 -3.74 1.30
N SER A 103 -7.05 -4.19 1.87
CA SER A 103 -7.71 -5.44 1.49
C SER A 103 -8.82 -5.18 0.48
N TYR A 104 -9.57 -4.09 0.68
CA TYR A 104 -10.72 -3.78 -0.15
C TYR A 104 -10.88 -2.27 -0.33
N ILE A 105 -11.44 -1.89 -1.48
CA ILE A 105 -11.79 -0.50 -1.80
C ILE A 105 -13.28 -0.50 -2.15
N SER A 106 -14.03 0.42 -1.56
CA SER A 106 -15.39 0.73 -2.01
C SER A 106 -15.49 2.20 -2.37
N GLY A 107 -16.53 2.57 -3.09
CA GLY A 107 -16.70 3.95 -3.50
C GLY A 107 -17.97 4.14 -4.32
N THR A 108 -18.21 5.40 -4.68
CA THR A 108 -19.30 5.78 -5.58
C THR A 108 -18.73 6.41 -6.84
N THR A 109 -19.23 5.95 -7.99
CA THR A 109 -18.81 6.44 -9.30
C THR A 109 -20.02 6.83 -10.13
N ALA A 110 -19.91 7.95 -10.84
CA ALA A 110 -20.74 8.25 -11.99
C ALA A 110 -19.82 8.62 -13.15
N GLU A 111 -19.83 9.86 -13.64
CA GLU A 111 -18.85 10.39 -14.58
C GLU A 111 -17.43 10.46 -13.98
N ARG A 112 -17.34 10.64 -12.65
CA ARG A 112 -16.11 10.70 -11.85
C ARG A 112 -16.21 9.78 -10.63
N LEU A 113 -15.07 9.52 -9.98
CA LEU A 113 -14.99 8.82 -8.69
C LEU A 113 -15.24 9.84 -7.56
N TYR A 114 -16.45 9.85 -7.00
CA TYR A 114 -16.88 10.87 -6.04
C TYR A 114 -16.46 10.56 -4.61
N SER A 115 -16.56 9.29 -4.22
CA SER A 115 -16.10 8.84 -2.91
C SER A 115 -15.30 7.56 -3.05
N ILE A 116 -14.29 7.43 -2.20
CA ILE A 116 -13.50 6.22 -2.06
C ILE A 116 -13.29 5.95 -0.57
N GLN A 117 -13.52 4.71 -0.16
CA GLN A 117 -13.28 4.20 1.18
C GLN A 117 -12.28 3.05 1.09
N PHE A 118 -11.29 3.11 1.98
CA PHE A 118 -10.24 2.11 2.10
C PHE A 118 -10.54 1.19 3.29
N TYR A 119 -10.46 -0.12 3.06
CA TYR A 119 -10.66 -1.14 4.09
C TYR A 119 -9.37 -1.90 4.31
N TRP A 120 -8.90 -1.86 5.55
CA TRP A 120 -7.59 -2.35 5.96
C TRP A 120 -7.72 -3.68 6.70
N ALA A 121 -6.97 -4.70 6.26
CA ALA A 121 -6.84 -5.98 6.96
C ALA A 121 -5.46 -6.08 7.64
N PRO A 122 -5.37 -6.69 8.83
CA PRO A 122 -4.10 -6.79 9.54
C PRO A 122 -3.16 -7.76 8.82
N PHE A 123 -1.86 -7.44 8.82
CA PHE A 123 -0.85 -8.46 8.59
C PHE A 123 -0.82 -9.44 9.78
N PRO A 124 -0.33 -10.68 9.57
CA PRO A 124 0.06 -11.55 10.68
C PRO A 124 0.99 -10.81 11.63
N VAL A 125 0.86 -11.04 12.94
CA VAL A 125 1.67 -10.36 13.98
C VAL A 125 3.17 -10.46 13.71
N ASN A 126 3.60 -11.59 13.15
CA ASN A 126 5.00 -11.89 12.81
C ASN A 126 5.48 -11.32 11.46
N ASN A 127 4.72 -10.43 10.83
CA ASN A 127 5.06 -9.81 9.55
C ASN A 127 4.30 -8.49 9.35
N ASN A 128 4.09 -7.74 10.42
CA ASN A 128 3.35 -6.48 10.41
C ASN A 128 4.24 -5.27 10.68
N THR A 129 5.55 -5.45 10.81
CA THR A 129 6.57 -4.39 11.04
C THR A 129 6.46 -3.69 12.39
N LEU A 130 5.65 -4.24 13.30
CA LEU A 130 5.50 -3.78 14.68
C LEU A 130 6.13 -4.82 15.60
N LYS A 131 6.41 -4.41 16.84
CA LYS A 131 6.67 -5.35 17.93
C LYS A 131 5.40 -5.44 18.76
N ASP A 132 4.58 -6.43 18.46
CA ASP A 132 3.28 -6.61 19.12
C ASP A 132 3.05 -8.06 19.59
N GLY A 133 1.87 -8.31 20.16
CA GLY A 133 1.56 -9.61 20.76
C GLY A 133 2.59 -10.02 21.81
N ASP A 134 3.24 -11.16 21.60
CA ASP A 134 4.25 -11.74 22.49
C ASP A 134 5.68 -11.73 21.91
N GLU A 135 5.90 -10.98 20.83
CA GLU A 135 7.19 -10.82 20.19
C GLU A 135 8.28 -10.28 21.13
N THR A 136 9.51 -10.74 20.92
CA THR A 136 10.66 -10.27 21.68
C THR A 136 11.46 -9.21 20.93
N ASP A 137 11.35 -9.15 19.60
CA ASP A 137 11.76 -8.05 18.73
C ASP A 137 10.77 -7.94 17.54
N VAL A 138 10.85 -6.89 16.72
CA VAL A 138 9.92 -6.65 15.60
C VAL A 138 9.84 -7.87 14.67
N ASP A 139 8.63 -8.40 14.48
CA ASP A 139 8.30 -9.54 13.62
C ASP A 139 8.99 -10.87 14.02
N CYS A 140 9.50 -11.00 15.25
CA CYS A 140 10.19 -12.22 15.69
C CYS A 140 10.17 -12.52 17.21
N GLY A 141 10.46 -13.78 17.54
CA GLY A 141 10.56 -14.27 18.91
C GLY A 141 9.20 -14.48 19.57
N GLY A 142 9.19 -14.99 20.80
CA GLY A 142 7.94 -15.41 21.45
C GLY A 142 7.23 -16.51 20.65
N SER A 143 5.91 -16.42 20.55
CA SER A 143 5.06 -17.36 19.79
C SER A 143 4.79 -16.90 18.35
N SER A 144 5.46 -15.83 17.88
CA SER A 144 5.34 -15.30 16.51
C SER A 144 5.71 -16.33 15.43
N GLY A 145 6.36 -17.44 15.77
CA GLY A 145 6.80 -18.48 14.85
C GLY A 145 8.10 -18.14 14.11
N ASN A 146 8.45 -16.86 13.96
CA ASN A 146 9.73 -16.41 13.43
C ASN A 146 10.78 -16.39 14.54
N LYS A 147 11.99 -16.86 14.23
CA LYS A 147 13.14 -16.73 15.12
C LYS A 147 13.87 -15.42 14.85
N CYS A 148 14.29 -14.77 15.91
CA CYS A 148 15.04 -13.53 15.87
C CYS A 148 16.48 -13.80 15.44
N ALA A 149 16.93 -13.04 14.44
CA ALA A 149 18.30 -13.09 13.95
C ALA A 149 19.32 -12.62 15.01
N VAL A 150 20.60 -12.90 14.79
CA VAL A 150 21.71 -12.41 15.63
C VAL A 150 21.62 -10.89 15.80
N GLY A 151 21.83 -10.40 17.02
CA GLY A 151 21.78 -8.99 17.41
C GLY A 151 20.38 -8.47 17.76
N LYS A 152 19.33 -9.26 17.56
CA LYS A 152 17.95 -8.91 17.94
C LYS A 152 17.69 -9.21 19.41
N THR A 153 16.68 -8.52 19.95
CA THR A 153 16.22 -8.67 21.34
C THR A 153 15.57 -10.03 21.54
N CYS A 154 15.81 -10.66 22.69
CA CYS A 154 15.21 -11.94 23.06
C CYS A 154 14.93 -12.00 24.56
N LYS A 155 14.04 -12.91 24.97
CA LYS A 155 13.80 -13.25 26.39
C LYS A 155 14.33 -14.64 26.72
N VAL A 156 14.27 -15.57 25.77
CA VAL A 156 14.68 -16.97 25.94
C VAL A 156 15.42 -17.48 24.71
N ASN A 157 16.23 -18.53 24.88
CA ASN A 157 16.99 -19.12 23.77
C ASN A 157 16.11 -19.55 22.59
N THR A 158 14.86 -19.95 22.85
CA THR A 158 13.92 -20.34 21.79
C THR A 158 13.46 -19.17 20.94
N ASP A 159 13.71 -17.92 21.32
CA ASP A 159 13.40 -16.77 20.48
C ASP A 159 14.41 -16.62 19.34
N CYS A 160 15.64 -17.13 19.49
CA CYS A 160 16.75 -16.87 18.60
C CYS A 160 16.90 -17.92 17.49
N ASP A 161 17.39 -17.48 16.33
CA ASP A 161 17.71 -18.37 15.20
C ASP A 161 19.10 -18.97 15.39
N ASN A 162 19.15 -20.23 15.82
CA ASN A 162 20.38 -21.03 15.96
C ASN A 162 21.50 -20.42 16.83
N VAL A 163 21.18 -19.47 17.71
CA VAL A 163 22.09 -18.84 18.68
C VAL A 163 21.44 -18.74 20.07
N LEU A 164 22.20 -18.31 21.09
CA LEU A 164 21.69 -18.21 22.45
C LEU A 164 21.15 -16.81 22.74
N CYS A 165 20.17 -16.74 23.63
CA CYS A 165 19.74 -15.47 24.19
C CYS A 165 20.65 -15.12 25.36
N THR A 166 21.69 -14.33 25.10
CA THR A 166 22.68 -13.92 26.11
C THR A 166 22.54 -12.43 26.38
N SER A 167 22.28 -12.06 27.64
CA SER A 167 22.06 -10.67 28.05
C SER A 167 20.91 -9.97 27.32
N GLY A 168 19.86 -10.72 26.96
CA GLY A 168 18.67 -10.19 26.27
C GLY A 168 18.85 -9.99 24.77
N VAL A 169 19.93 -10.51 24.18
CA VAL A 169 20.26 -10.40 22.76
C VAL A 169 20.65 -11.77 22.19
N CYS A 170 20.22 -12.07 20.96
CA CYS A 170 20.60 -13.27 20.23
C CYS A 170 22.05 -13.19 19.76
N GLN A 171 22.94 -14.06 20.27
CA GLN A 171 24.36 -14.10 19.91
C GLN A 171 25.03 -15.45 20.21
#